data_AF-A0A849Q8S6-F1
#
_entry.id   AF-A0A849Q8S6-F1
#
_cell.length_a   1.000
_cell.length_b   1.000
_cell.length_c   1.000
_cell.angle_alpha   90.00
_cell.angle_beta   90.00
_cell.angle_gamma   90.00
#
_symmetry.space_group_name_H-M   'P 1'
#
loop_
_entity.id
_entity.type
_entity.pdbx_description
1 polymer ?
#
loop_
_entity_poly.entity_id
_entity_poly.type
_entity_poly.pdbx_seq_one_letter_code
_entity_poly.pdbx_strand_id
1 'polypeptide(L)'
;MTGSEKKSQIEENQQVIENMARIKHKIVVMSGKGGVGKSTVAVSLALTLAAEGHKVGIMDVDIHGPDVAKLLGVEDARLQS
;
A
#
# COMPACT_ATOMS: atom_id res chain seq x y z
N MET A 1 18.55 -22.67 -5.57
CA MET A 1 18.88 -21.26 -5.30
C MET A 1 20.39 -21.10 -5.27
N THR A 2 20.93 -20.40 -6.25
CA THR A 2 22.36 -20.10 -6.41
C THR A 2 22.79 -18.97 -5.46
N GLY A 3 24.10 -18.81 -5.26
CA GLY A 3 24.65 -17.74 -4.40
C GLY A 3 24.35 -16.32 -4.91
N SER A 4 24.16 -16.14 -6.22
CA SER A 4 23.77 -14.87 -6.85
C SER A 4 22.31 -14.51 -6.58
N GLU A 5 21.39 -15.48 -6.67
CA GLU A 5 19.96 -15.27 -6.35
C GLU A 5 19.76 -14.86 -4.89
N LYS A 6 20.50 -15.48 -3.97
CA LYS A 6 20.46 -15.09 -2.54
C LYS A 6 20.95 -13.66 -2.31
N LYS A 7 21.98 -13.22 -3.03
CA LYS A 7 22.52 -11.86 -2.88
C LYS A 7 21.53 -10.80 -3.36
N SER A 8 20.91 -11.00 -4.53
CA SER A 8 19.86 -10.11 -5.06
C SER A 8 18.70 -9.96 -4.07
N GLN A 9 18.22 -11.07 -3.52
CA GLN A 9 17.09 -11.04 -2.60
C GLN A 9 17.41 -10.34 -1.27
N ILE A 10 18.66 -10.44 -0.79
CA ILE A 10 19.11 -9.71 0.41
C ILE A 10 19.15 -8.20 0.12
N GLU A 11 19.68 -7.80 -1.03
CA GLU A 11 19.76 -6.39 -1.43
C GLU A 11 18.35 -5.78 -1.61
N GLU A 12 17.43 -6.50 -2.27
CA GLU A 12 16.03 -6.08 -2.42
C GLU A 12 15.33 -5.92 -1.06
N ASN A 13 15.47 -6.89 -0.15
CA ASN A 13 14.88 -6.83 1.17
C ASN A 13 15.42 -5.65 1.99
N GLN A 14 16.73 -5.40 1.90
CA GLN A 14 17.36 -4.26 2.57
C GLN A 14 16.78 -2.93 2.06
N GLN A 15 16.60 -2.79 0.75
CA GLN A 15 16.01 -1.59 0.15
C GLN A 15 14.56 -1.37 0.62
N VAL A 16 13.77 -2.44 0.74
CA VAL A 16 12.41 -2.37 1.28
C VAL A 16 12.43 -1.90 2.74
N ILE A 17 13.32 -2.44 3.58
CA ILE A 17 13.46 -2.04 4.98
C ILE A 17 13.77 -0.54 5.08
N GLU A 18 14.73 -0.05 4.28
CA GLU A 18 15.13 1.37 4.28
C GLU A 18 13.99 2.29 3.82
N ASN A 19 13.22 1.88 2.82
CA ASN A 19 12.05 2.65 2.37
C ASN A 19 10.96 2.69 3.44
N MET A 20 10.67 1.54 4.05
CA MET A 20 9.65 1.40 5.10
C MET A 20 10.05 2.07 6.43
N ALA A 21 11.34 2.29 6.67
CA ALA A 21 11.84 3.02 7.84
C ALA A 21 11.45 4.51 7.82
N ARG A 22 11.21 5.09 6.63
CA ARG A 22 10.79 6.49 6.47
C ARG A 22 9.31 6.72 6.82
N ILE A 23 8.54 5.64 6.93
CA ILE A 23 7.10 5.67 7.23
C ILE A 23 6.91 5.56 8.74
N LYS A 24 6.46 6.66 9.36
CA LYS A 24 6.26 6.77 10.82
C LYS A 24 5.19 5.82 11.36
N HIS A 25 4.05 5.72 10.67
CA HIS A 25 2.91 4.90 11.08
C HIS A 25 2.51 3.96 9.95
N LYS A 26 2.38 2.67 10.27
CA LYS A 26 2.03 1.60 9.33
C LYS A 26 0.75 0.94 9.84
N ILE A 27 -0.37 1.19 9.16
CA ILE A 27 -1.70 0.72 9.56
C ILE A 27 -2.14 -0.36 8.56
N VAL A 28 -2.54 -1.52 9.07
CA VAL A 28 -3.04 -2.62 8.25
C VAL A 28 -4.54 -2.74 8.47
N VAL A 29 -5.32 -2.69 7.38
CA VAL A 29 -6.77 -2.87 7.40
C VAL A 29 -7.09 -4.25 6.83
N MET A 30 -7.67 -5.12 7.66
CA MET A 30 -7.98 -6.52 7.31
C MET A 30 -9.46 -6.83 7.56
N SER A 31 -10.00 -7.82 6.84
CA SER A 31 -11.35 -8.34 7.04
C SER A 31 -11.39 -9.85 6.93
N GLY A 32 -12.19 -10.51 7.76
CA GLY A 32 -12.35 -11.97 7.73
C GLY A 32 -13.29 -12.51 6.65
N LYS A 33 -14.00 -11.64 5.92
CA LYS A 33 -14.95 -11.99 4.85
C LYS A 33 -14.93 -10.93 3.74
N GLY A 34 -15.25 -11.33 2.52
CA GLY A 34 -15.44 -10.41 1.39
C GLY A 34 -16.70 -9.55 1.55
N GLY A 35 -16.70 -8.35 0.95
CA GLY A 35 -17.88 -7.48 0.91
C GLY A 35 -18.20 -6.71 2.20
N VAL A 36 -17.36 -6.76 3.23
CA VAL A 36 -17.59 -6.04 4.51
C VAL A 36 -17.17 -4.57 4.48
N GLY A 37 -16.68 -4.06 3.33
CA GLY A 37 -16.25 -2.67 3.19
C GLY A 37 -14.82 -2.38 3.64
N LYS A 38 -13.92 -3.39 3.71
CA LYS A 38 -12.49 -3.22 4.05
C LYS A 38 -11.85 -2.06 3.26
N SER A 39 -11.96 -2.10 1.94
CA SER A 39 -11.34 -1.13 1.04
C SER A 39 -11.94 0.28 1.23
N THR A 40 -13.26 0.36 1.46
CA THR A 40 -13.96 1.61 1.80
C THR A 40 -13.42 2.23 3.09
N VAL A 41 -13.26 1.43 4.15
CA VAL A 41 -12.71 1.90 5.44
C VAL A 41 -11.26 2.35 5.28
N ALA A 42 -10.44 1.60 4.53
CA ALA A 42 -9.05 1.94 4.29
C ALA A 42 -8.91 3.28 3.53
N VAL A 43 -9.69 3.47 2.46
CA VAL A 43 -9.71 4.73 1.70
C VAL A 43 -10.22 5.89 2.55
N SER A 44 -11.31 5.71 3.30
CA SER A 44 -11.84 6.75 4.18
C SER A 44 -10.82 7.18 5.23
N LEU A 45 -10.13 6.24 5.87
CA LEU A 45 -9.09 6.53 6.85
C LEU A 45 -7.94 7.32 6.22
N ALA A 46 -7.48 6.91 5.04
CA ALA A 46 -6.41 7.58 4.32
C ALA A 46 -6.78 9.02 3.95
N LEU A 47 -8.00 9.23 3.44
CA LEU A 47 -8.50 10.56 3.08
C LEU A 47 -8.66 11.47 4.30
N THR A 48 -9.18 10.95 5.42
CA THR A 48 -9.29 11.74 6.66
C THR A 48 -7.92 12.19 7.17
N LEU A 49 -6.94 11.28 7.25
CA LEU A 49 -5.59 11.63 7.68
C LEU A 49 -4.92 12.63 6.72
N ALA A 50 -5.16 12.50 5.42
CA ALA A 50 -4.67 13.46 4.43
C ALA A 50 -5.33 14.84 4.61
N ALA A 51 -6.64 14.87 4.87
CA ALA A 51 -7.39 16.11 5.14
C ALA A 51 -6.93 16.81 6.42
N GLU A 52 -6.44 16.07 7.41
CA GLU A 52 -5.79 16.59 8.63
C GLU A 52 -4.35 17.09 8.38
N GLY A 53 -3.84 17.01 7.14
CA GLY A 53 -2.53 17.54 6.75
C GLY A 53 -1.38 16.53 6.87
N HIS A 54 -1.66 15.25 7.09
CA HIS A 54 -0.63 14.22 7.12
C HIS A 54 -0.21 13.78 5.71
N LYS A 55 1.07 13.39 5.56
CA LYS A 55 1.55 12.72 4.33
C LYS A 55 1.13 11.25 4.39
N VAL A 56 0.16 10.88 3.58
CA VAL A 56 -0.45 9.55 3.56
C VAL A 56 -0.13 8.83 2.27
N GLY A 57 0.17 7.54 2.37
CA GLY A 57 0.18 6.60 1.25
C GLY A 57 -0.81 5.49 1.53
N ILE A 58 -1.47 4.99 0.48
CA ILE A 58 -2.33 3.81 0.54
C ILE A 58 -1.82 2.78 -0.44
N MET A 59 -1.78 1.52 -0.01
CA MET A 59 -1.34 0.39 -0.82
C MET A 59 -2.44 -0.66 -0.77
N ASP A 60 -2.91 -1.08 -1.94
CA ASP A 60 -3.78 -2.24 -2.06
C ASP A 60 -2.91 -3.50 -2.20
N VAL A 61 -3.20 -4.52 -1.40
CA VAL A 61 -2.54 -5.82 -1.45
C VAL A 61 -3.48 -6.91 -1.96
N ASP A 62 -4.72 -6.55 -2.27
CA ASP A 62 -5.72 -7.47 -2.81
C ASP A 62 -5.54 -7.61 -4.33
N ILE A 63 -5.32 -8.84 -4.80
CA ILE A 63 -5.05 -9.13 -6.22
C ILE A 63 -6.37 -9.20 -7.02
N HIS A 64 -7.52 -9.37 -6.34
CA HIS A 64 -8.80 -9.65 -7.00
C HIS A 64 -9.50 -8.41 -7.60
N GLY A 65 -8.96 -7.21 -7.42
CA GLY A 65 -9.42 -6.01 -8.13
C GLY A 65 -8.79 -4.73 -7.57
N PRO A 66 -8.63 -3.67 -8.38
CA PRO A 66 -8.05 -2.41 -7.94
C PRO A 66 -9.09 -1.57 -7.17
N ASP A 67 -9.63 -2.12 -6.08
CA ASP A 67 -10.70 -1.50 -5.29
C ASP A 67 -10.32 -0.08 -4.84
N VAL A 68 -9.06 0.10 -4.42
CA VAL A 68 -8.56 1.41 -3.98
C VAL A 68 -8.50 2.41 -5.14
N ALA A 69 -7.95 2.03 -6.30
CA ALA A 69 -7.83 2.95 -7.44
C ALA A 69 -9.21 3.37 -7.95
N LYS A 70 -10.17 2.42 -7.98
CA LYS A 70 -11.56 2.67 -8.33
C LYS A 70 -12.26 3.60 -7.35
N LEU A 71 -12.12 3.36 -6.05
CA LEU A 71 -12.71 4.21 -5.01
C LEU A 71 -12.15 5.64 -5.02
N LEU A 72 -10.89 5.80 -5.42
CA LEU A 72 -10.23 7.09 -5.55
C LEU A 72 -10.45 7.76 -6.92
N GLY A 73 -11.04 7.07 -7.91
CA GLY A 73 -11.26 7.60 -9.25
C GLY A 73 -9.96 7.81 -10.05
N VAL A 74 -8.93 6.99 -9.80
CA VAL A 74 -7.57 7.12 -10.38
C VAL A 74 -7.16 5.90 -11.19
N GLU A 75 -8.12 5.12 -11.70
CA GLU A 75 -7.87 3.89 -12.49
C GLU A 75 -7.00 4.15 -13.74
N ASP A 76 -7.15 5.33 -14.36
CA ASP A 76 -6.40 5.75 -15.54
C ASP A 76 -5.19 6.64 -15.21
N ALA A 77 -4.90 6.86 -13.92
CA ALA A 77 -3.79 7.71 -13.52
C ALA A 77 -2.46 7.07 -13.94
N ARG A 78 -1.63 7.85 -14.64
CA ARG A 78 -0.26 7.44 -14.93
C ARG A 78 0.61 7.69 -13.70
N LEU A 79 1.55 6.79 -13.46
CA LEU A 79 2.61 6.99 -12.48
C LEU A 79 3.30 8.33 -12.76
N GLN A 80 3.26 9.22 -11.77
CA GLN A 80 4.02 10.46 -11.81
C GLN A 80 5.35 10.19 -11.10
N SER A 81 6.44 10.44 -11.82
CA SER A 81 7.83 10.28 -11.35
C SER A 81 8.26 11.40 -10.43
#